data_AF-A0A382FLX2-F1
#
_entry.id   AF-A0A382FLX2-F1
#
_cell.length_a   1.000
_cell.length_b   1.000
_cell.length_c   1.000
_cell.angle_alpha   90.00
_cell.angle_beta   90.00
_cell.angle_gamma   90.00
#
_symmetry.space_group_name_H-M   'P 1'
#
loop_
_entity.id
_entity.type
_entity.pdbx_description
1 polymer ?
#
loop_
_entity_poly.entity_id
_entity_poly.type
_entity_poly.pdbx_seq_one_letter_code
_entity_poly.pdbx_strand_id
1 'polypeptide(L)'
;SVPLPTCFVRHPTEKSPRQKKKAVKATRRIRTIGRAMLRDLLRKMNDKQLKPHVDTLLNATSILFQQKYDKDKIYSLHEPHVECIAKGKAHKRYEFGTKVSITKTRDSRVILGALTLPGNPYDGHTIDVVLKQLKRITGTQPDILIADRGYRGEKDFGKTQLLTPSRPSPDDTEYKKRKQRKRFRKRAGIEATISHLKQDFRLGRCFLKGEIGDQINVTLSSAAHNLRKWIRFRLELFFNLVYKTHNNMFCGNFNYYTVTLLSKTVF
;
A
#
# COMPACT_ATOMS: atom_id res chain seq x y z
N SER A 1 -5.10 -27.27 -5.28
CA SER A 1 -5.04 -25.92 -4.70
C SER A 1 -4.95 -26.03 -3.18
N VAL A 2 -3.73 -26.18 -2.66
CA VAL A 2 -3.50 -26.23 -1.21
C VAL A 2 -3.60 -24.80 -0.68
N PRO A 3 -4.42 -24.52 0.36
CA PRO A 3 -4.41 -23.21 0.98
C PRO A 3 -3.03 -23.03 1.62
N LEU A 4 -2.18 -22.20 1.02
CA LEU A 4 -0.94 -21.77 1.66
C LEU A 4 -1.30 -21.22 3.03
N PRO A 5 -0.76 -21.74 4.13
CA PRO A 5 -1.00 -21.20 5.44
C PRO A 5 -0.46 -19.78 5.40
N THR A 6 -1.35 -18.81 5.35
CA THR A 6 -1.03 -17.47 5.80
C THR A 6 -0.59 -17.65 7.24
N CYS A 7 0.72 -17.69 7.48
CA CYS A 7 1.28 -17.33 8.75
C CYS A 7 0.99 -15.84 8.95
N PHE A 8 -0.29 -15.49 9.18
CA PHE A 8 -0.67 -14.38 10.01
C PHE A 8 -0.06 -14.69 11.37
N VAL A 9 1.22 -14.35 11.52
CA VAL A 9 1.77 -14.16 12.85
C VAL A 9 1.03 -12.93 13.39
N ARG A 10 -0.12 -13.17 14.02
CA ARG A 10 -0.72 -12.19 14.94
C ARG A 10 0.37 -11.89 15.95
N HIS A 11 1.09 -10.80 15.77
CA HIS A 11 2.08 -10.34 16.72
C HIS A 11 1.31 -9.70 17.88
N PRO A 12 1.27 -10.33 19.07
CA PRO A 12 0.66 -9.70 20.22
C PRO A 12 1.53 -8.51 20.64
N THR A 13 0.86 -7.44 21.06
CA THR A 13 1.42 -6.36 21.86
C THR A 13 2.24 -6.93 23.02
N GLU A 14 3.38 -6.30 23.31
CA GLU A 14 4.37 -6.65 24.35
C GLU A 14 4.29 -8.07 24.91
N LYS A 15 4.97 -9.00 24.23
CA LYS A 15 5.06 -10.38 24.71
C LYS A 15 5.62 -10.42 26.14
N SER A 16 4.90 -11.05 27.05
CA SER A 16 5.39 -11.31 28.41
C SER A 16 6.72 -12.07 28.37
N PRO A 17 7.57 -12.00 29.40
CA PRO A 17 8.85 -12.71 29.43
C PRO A 17 8.71 -14.21 29.11
N ARG A 18 7.63 -14.85 29.58
CA ARG A 18 7.28 -16.24 29.27
C ARG A 18 6.96 -16.44 27.79
N GLN A 19 6.18 -15.55 27.17
CA GLN A 19 5.87 -15.61 25.73
C GLN A 19 7.10 -15.35 24.85
N LYS A 20 8.01 -14.46 25.27
CA LYS A 20 9.31 -14.25 24.60
C LYS A 20 10.15 -15.52 24.61
N LYS A 21 10.29 -16.19 25.77
CA LYS A 21 11.00 -17.48 25.87
C LYS A 21 10.38 -18.56 24.97
N LYS A 22 9.04 -18.68 24.96
CA LYS A 22 8.33 -19.62 24.06
C LYS A 22 8.61 -19.33 22.58
N ALA A 23 8.57 -18.06 22.17
CA ALA A 23 8.86 -17.66 20.79
C ALA A 23 10.31 -17.99 20.39
N VAL A 24 11.28 -17.71 21.25
CA VAL A 24 12.70 -18.06 21.00
C VAL A 24 12.88 -19.58 20.86
N LYS A 25 12.24 -20.37 21.73
CA LYS A 25 12.28 -21.85 21.63
C LYS A 25 11.67 -22.35 20.31
N ALA A 26 10.54 -21.77 19.90
CA ALA A 26 9.91 -22.10 18.61
C ALA A 26 10.81 -21.74 17.42
N THR A 27 11.40 -20.54 17.39
CA THR A 27 12.34 -20.14 16.34
C THR A 27 13.56 -21.05 16.28
N ARG A 28 14.13 -21.44 17.44
CA ARG A 28 15.24 -22.40 17.50
C ARG A 28 14.85 -23.75 16.90
N ARG A 29 13.68 -24.29 17.28
CA ARG A 29 13.17 -25.56 16.72
C ARG A 29 13.00 -25.51 15.21
N ILE A 30 12.39 -24.44 14.68
CA ILE A 30 12.21 -24.24 13.23
C ILE A 30 13.56 -24.22 12.52
N ARG A 31 14.55 -23.48 13.07
CA ARG A 31 15.91 -23.45 12.50
C ARG A 31 16.58 -24.81 12.50
N THR A 32 16.46 -25.58 13.58
CA THR A 32 17.03 -26.93 13.65
C THR A 32 16.42 -27.86 12.61
N ILE A 33 15.09 -27.88 12.49
CA ILE A 33 14.38 -28.70 11.48
C ILE A 33 14.77 -28.26 10.08
N GLY A 34 14.72 -26.96 9.78
CA GLY A 34 15.08 -26.45 8.45
C GLY A 34 16.51 -26.77 8.04
N ARG A 35 17.47 -26.68 8.97
CA ARG A 35 18.87 -27.08 8.72
C ARG A 35 19.05 -28.58 8.52
N ALA A 36 18.27 -29.40 9.22
CA ALA A 36 18.28 -30.86 8.99
C ALA A 36 17.73 -31.17 7.59
N MET A 37 16.59 -30.59 7.22
CA MET A 37 15.99 -30.76 5.90
C MET A 37 16.92 -30.29 4.78
N LEU A 38 17.56 -29.13 4.93
CA LEU A 38 18.50 -28.61 3.93
C LEU A 38 19.68 -29.58 3.72
N ARG A 39 20.27 -30.09 4.82
CA ARG A 39 21.36 -31.08 4.73
C ARG A 39 20.91 -32.40 4.09
N ASP A 40 19.70 -32.85 4.41
CA ASP A 40 19.15 -34.07 3.82
C ASP A 40 18.87 -33.93 2.32
N LEU A 41 18.36 -32.79 1.88
CA LEU A 41 18.16 -32.49 0.47
C LEU A 41 19.49 -32.48 -0.29
N LEU A 42 20.48 -31.75 0.23
CA LEU A 42 21.81 -31.68 -0.39
C LEU A 42 22.53 -33.03 -0.45
N ARG A 43 22.29 -33.91 0.54
CA ARG A 43 22.88 -35.25 0.58
C ARG A 43 22.20 -36.25 -0.37
N LYS A 44 20.88 -36.12 -0.58
CA LYS A 44 20.08 -37.09 -1.35
C LYS A 44 19.91 -36.72 -2.81
N MET A 45 19.99 -35.45 -3.16
CA MET A 45 19.80 -34.97 -4.53
C MET A 45 21.11 -35.08 -5.32
N ASN A 46 21.01 -35.55 -6.56
CA ASN A 46 22.13 -35.48 -7.51
C ASN A 46 22.20 -34.11 -8.20
N ASP A 47 23.30 -33.82 -8.90
CA ASP A 47 23.52 -32.52 -9.53
C ASP A 47 22.43 -32.13 -10.54
N LYS A 48 21.89 -33.12 -11.27
CA LYS A 48 20.79 -32.90 -12.22
C LYS A 48 19.51 -32.45 -11.52
N GLN A 49 19.20 -33.01 -10.36
CA GLN A 49 18.05 -32.63 -9.53
C GLN A 49 18.27 -31.29 -8.81
N LEU A 50 19.52 -30.98 -8.45
CA LEU A 50 19.87 -29.77 -7.71
C LEU A 50 19.80 -28.51 -8.59
N LYS A 51 20.28 -28.62 -9.84
CA LYS A 51 20.40 -27.51 -10.79
C LYS A 51 19.16 -26.60 -10.93
N PRO A 52 17.92 -27.13 -11.06
CA PRO A 52 16.73 -26.27 -11.14
C PRO A 52 16.34 -25.56 -9.84
N HIS A 53 16.92 -25.97 -8.70
CA HIS A 53 16.53 -25.48 -7.37
C HIS A 53 17.63 -24.71 -6.64
N VAL A 54 18.76 -24.44 -7.29
CA VAL A 54 19.92 -23.77 -6.70
C VAL A 54 19.52 -22.46 -6.01
N ASP A 55 18.78 -21.58 -6.69
CA ASP A 55 18.37 -20.30 -6.10
C ASP A 55 17.49 -20.47 -4.87
N THR A 56 16.56 -21.44 -4.91
CA THR A 56 15.69 -21.75 -3.77
C THR A 56 16.51 -22.23 -2.57
N LEU A 57 17.51 -23.08 -2.81
CA LEU A 57 18.37 -23.63 -1.77
C LEU A 57 19.33 -22.57 -1.20
N LEU A 58 19.85 -21.68 -2.05
CA LEU A 58 20.64 -20.53 -1.61
C LEU A 58 19.80 -19.60 -0.72
N ASN A 59 18.60 -19.25 -1.15
CA ASN A 59 17.67 -18.43 -0.36
C ASN A 59 17.30 -19.10 0.97
N ALA A 60 17.00 -20.41 0.95
CA ALA A 60 16.73 -21.17 2.16
C ALA A 60 17.92 -21.17 3.13
N THR A 61 19.13 -21.31 2.60
CA THR A 61 20.37 -21.24 3.38
C THR A 61 20.50 -19.85 4.02
N SER A 62 20.39 -18.78 3.25
CA SER A 62 20.41 -17.40 3.75
C SER A 62 19.38 -17.17 4.86
N ILE A 63 18.13 -17.63 4.69
CA ILE A 63 17.07 -17.53 5.71
C ILE A 63 17.41 -18.26 7.02
N LEU A 64 18.07 -19.42 6.94
CA LEU A 64 18.40 -20.26 8.12
C LEU A 64 19.63 -19.77 8.89
N PHE A 65 20.53 -19.06 8.22
CA PHE A 65 21.78 -18.58 8.80
C PHE A 65 21.81 -17.08 9.10
N GLN A 66 20.91 -16.28 8.51
CA GLN A 66 20.81 -14.84 8.82
C GLN A 66 20.59 -14.55 10.31
N GLN A 67 21.28 -13.53 10.81
CA GLN A 67 21.24 -13.05 12.18
C GLN A 67 20.39 -11.79 12.33
N LYS A 68 20.35 -11.23 13.55
CA LYS A 68 19.50 -10.09 13.89
C LYS A 68 19.98 -8.78 13.26
N TYR A 69 21.29 -8.61 13.02
CA TYR A 69 21.86 -7.35 12.55
C TYR A 69 22.32 -7.37 11.08
N ASP A 70 22.12 -8.50 10.40
CA ASP A 70 22.43 -8.62 8.98
C ASP A 70 21.60 -7.65 8.16
N LYS A 71 22.19 -7.17 7.07
CA LYS A 71 21.50 -6.38 6.03
C LYS A 71 20.86 -7.32 5.01
N ASP A 72 19.94 -6.79 4.21
CA ASP A 72 19.36 -7.47 3.03
C ASP A 72 18.78 -8.86 3.33
N LYS A 73 17.94 -8.91 4.38
CA LYS A 73 17.36 -10.16 4.87
C LYS A 73 16.25 -10.65 3.98
N ILE A 74 16.22 -11.97 3.82
CA ILE A 74 15.15 -12.65 3.11
C ILE A 74 14.04 -13.01 4.10
N TYR A 75 12.83 -12.52 3.83
CA TYR A 75 11.65 -12.74 4.66
C TYR A 75 10.69 -13.79 4.09
N SER A 76 10.79 -14.11 2.79
CA SER A 76 9.98 -15.11 2.12
C SER A 76 10.84 -15.95 1.18
N LEU A 77 10.71 -17.27 1.25
CA LEU A 77 11.40 -18.18 0.35
C LEU A 77 10.85 -18.09 -1.09
N HIS A 78 9.54 -17.82 -1.21
CA HIS A 78 8.84 -17.79 -2.51
C HIS A 78 8.93 -16.43 -3.22
N GLU A 79 9.15 -15.36 -2.45
CA GLU A 79 9.26 -13.98 -2.96
C GLU A 79 10.42 -13.28 -2.23
N PRO A 80 11.69 -13.56 -2.64
CA PRO A 80 12.87 -13.08 -1.90
C PRO A 80 13.01 -11.57 -1.83
N HIS A 81 12.41 -10.83 -2.78
CA HIS A 81 12.40 -9.36 -2.85
C HIS A 81 11.44 -8.70 -1.84
N VAL A 82 10.64 -9.48 -1.11
CA VAL A 82 9.68 -8.97 -0.14
C VAL A 82 10.40 -8.39 1.09
N GLU A 83 10.10 -7.14 1.38
CA GLU A 83 10.72 -6.39 2.46
C GLU A 83 9.92 -6.42 3.76
N CYS A 84 10.62 -6.21 4.88
CA CYS A 84 9.99 -5.96 6.18
C CYS A 84 9.88 -4.45 6.43
N ILE A 85 8.65 -3.94 6.44
CA ILE A 85 8.34 -2.53 6.61
C ILE A 85 7.86 -2.29 8.04
N ALA A 86 8.66 -1.56 8.81
CA ALA A 86 8.28 -1.12 10.15
C ALA A 86 7.09 -0.14 10.08
N LYS A 87 6.10 -0.35 10.95
CA LYS A 87 4.95 0.54 11.10
C LYS A 87 5.02 1.21 12.46
N GLY A 88 4.68 2.50 12.52
CA GLY A 88 4.52 3.25 13.77
C GLY A 88 3.27 2.88 14.59
N LYS A 89 2.68 1.70 14.41
CA LYS A 89 1.43 1.28 15.09
C LYS A 89 1.73 0.21 16.14
N ALA A 90 1.29 0.43 17.38
CA ALA A 90 1.56 -0.48 18.50
C ALA A 90 1.03 -1.91 18.29
N HIS A 91 -0.16 -2.04 17.71
CA HIS A 91 -0.84 -3.32 17.48
C HIS A 91 -0.36 -4.06 16.21
N LYS A 92 0.40 -3.41 15.33
CA LYS A 92 0.95 -4.01 14.12
C LYS A 92 2.27 -3.34 13.79
N ARG A 93 3.36 -3.86 14.36
CA ARG A 93 4.70 -3.25 14.30
C ARG A 93 5.40 -3.43 12.95
N TYR A 94 5.07 -4.47 12.21
CA TYR A 94 5.71 -4.80 10.93
C TYR A 94 4.65 -5.24 9.91
N GLU A 95 4.89 -4.88 8.65
CA GLU A 95 4.21 -5.41 7.48
C GLU A 95 5.26 -6.01 6.54
N PHE A 96 4.93 -7.11 5.88
CA PHE A 96 5.80 -7.71 4.86
C PHE A 96 5.21 -7.42 3.49
N GLY A 97 6.04 -6.93 2.58
CA GLY A 97 5.67 -6.67 1.19
C GLY A 97 6.55 -5.61 0.55
N THR A 98 6.21 -5.28 -0.68
CA THR A 98 6.87 -4.22 -1.44
C THR A 98 6.25 -2.87 -1.08
N LYS A 99 7.08 -1.82 -0.92
CA LYS A 99 6.59 -0.46 -0.67
C LYS A 99 5.86 0.03 -1.92
N VAL A 100 4.77 0.79 -1.74
CA VAL A 100 3.95 1.28 -2.83
C VAL A 100 3.74 2.78 -2.67
N SER A 101 3.96 3.53 -3.75
CA SER A 101 3.60 4.94 -3.87
C SER A 101 2.31 5.09 -4.66
N ILE A 102 1.34 5.79 -4.08
CA ILE A 102 0.07 6.15 -4.71
C ILE A 102 -0.02 7.67 -4.75
N THR A 103 -0.16 8.24 -5.94
CA THR A 103 -0.38 9.67 -6.13
C THR A 103 -1.77 9.90 -6.69
N LYS A 104 -2.50 10.86 -6.10
CA LYS A 104 -3.85 11.23 -6.53
C LYS A 104 -4.02 12.73 -6.62
N THR A 105 -4.97 13.16 -7.44
CA THR A 105 -5.40 14.55 -7.46
C THR A 105 -6.00 14.96 -6.11
N ARG A 106 -5.81 16.23 -5.74
CA ARG A 106 -6.31 16.77 -4.48
C ARG A 106 -7.84 16.82 -4.45
N ASP A 107 -8.46 17.24 -5.54
CA ASP A 107 -9.90 17.57 -5.59
C ASP A 107 -10.76 16.42 -6.14
N SER A 108 -10.45 15.90 -7.33
CA SER A 108 -11.21 14.77 -7.92
C SER A 108 -10.87 13.42 -7.26
N ARG A 109 -9.79 13.35 -6.47
CA ARG A 109 -9.29 12.11 -5.83
C ARG A 109 -9.00 10.99 -6.83
N VAL A 110 -8.76 11.30 -8.11
CA VAL A 110 -8.38 10.34 -9.14
C VAL A 110 -6.93 9.96 -8.92
N ILE A 111 -6.64 8.66 -8.94
CA ILE A 111 -5.26 8.17 -8.83
C ILE A 111 -4.58 8.40 -10.17
N LEU A 112 -3.46 9.13 -10.15
CA LEU A 112 -2.64 9.42 -11.33
C LEU A 112 -1.39 8.55 -11.38
N GLY A 113 -0.76 8.31 -10.22
CA GLY A 113 0.45 7.51 -10.11
C GLY A 113 0.24 6.32 -9.18
N ALA A 114 0.75 5.17 -9.59
CA ALA A 114 0.72 3.94 -8.81
C ALA A 114 1.99 3.14 -9.12
N LEU A 115 2.90 3.03 -8.15
CA LEU A 115 4.24 2.51 -8.36
C LEU A 115 4.71 1.66 -7.18
N THR A 116 5.34 0.51 -7.46
CA THR A 116 6.09 -0.28 -6.49
C THR A 116 7.50 0.25 -6.34
N LEU A 117 8.01 0.19 -5.11
CA LEU A 117 9.31 0.69 -4.71
C LEU A 117 10.06 -0.47 -4.04
N PRO A 118 10.79 -1.30 -4.82
CA PRO A 118 11.59 -2.41 -4.29
C PRO A 118 12.75 -1.91 -3.43
N GLY A 119 13.24 -2.74 -2.49
CA GLY A 119 14.38 -2.40 -1.61
C GLY A 119 14.06 -1.44 -0.46
N ASN A 120 12.77 -1.24 -0.13
CA ASN A 120 12.29 -0.36 0.95
C ASN A 120 13.03 1.00 1.05
N PRO A 121 13.04 1.80 -0.04
CA PRO A 121 13.77 3.06 -0.07
C PRO A 121 13.19 4.06 0.94
N TYR A 122 14.02 4.99 1.41
CA TYR A 122 13.57 6.09 2.26
C TYR A 122 12.56 6.97 1.51
N ASP A 123 11.43 7.30 2.14
CA ASP A 123 10.29 7.97 1.49
C ASP A 123 10.70 9.24 0.74
N GLY A 124 11.60 10.06 1.32
CA GLY A 124 12.07 11.30 0.68
C GLY A 124 12.78 11.09 -0.67
N HIS A 125 13.53 9.99 -0.82
CA HIS A 125 14.26 9.69 -2.06
C HIS A 125 13.36 9.14 -3.17
N THR A 126 12.09 8.87 -2.88
CA THR A 126 11.16 8.28 -3.85
C THR A 126 10.44 9.33 -4.70
N ILE A 127 10.53 10.61 -4.33
CA ILE A 127 9.80 11.70 -4.97
C ILE A 127 10.18 11.85 -6.44
N ASP A 128 11.45 11.74 -6.79
CA ASP A 128 11.90 11.83 -8.19
C ASP A 128 11.27 10.76 -9.08
N VAL A 129 11.22 9.52 -8.58
CA VAL A 129 10.63 8.40 -9.31
C VAL A 129 9.13 8.62 -9.50
N VAL A 130 8.45 9.13 -8.47
CA VAL A 130 7.03 9.49 -8.54
C VAL A 130 6.78 10.61 -9.54
N LEU A 131 7.59 11.68 -9.52
CA LEU A 131 7.46 12.81 -10.45
C LEU A 131 7.74 12.41 -11.89
N LYS A 132 8.72 11.53 -12.13
CA LYS A 132 8.98 10.93 -13.45
C LYS A 132 7.76 10.15 -13.94
N GLN A 133 7.14 9.34 -13.07
CA GLN A 133 5.92 8.61 -13.43
C GLN A 133 4.77 9.56 -13.77
N LEU A 134 4.55 10.59 -12.95
CA LEU A 134 3.50 11.58 -13.20
C LEU A 134 3.72 12.29 -14.53
N LYS A 135 4.93 12.81 -14.78
CA LYS A 135 5.27 13.48 -16.05
C LYS A 135 5.02 12.58 -17.25
N ARG A 136 5.32 11.28 -17.15
CA ARG A 136 5.02 10.31 -18.22
C ARG A 136 3.52 10.14 -18.47
N ILE A 137 2.68 10.19 -17.43
CA ILE A 137 1.23 9.96 -17.52
C ILE A 137 0.49 11.23 -17.92
N THR A 138 0.83 12.38 -17.34
CA THR A 138 0.11 13.66 -17.53
C THR A 138 0.79 14.61 -18.52
N GLY A 139 1.99 14.28 -19.00
CA GLY A 139 2.83 15.15 -19.87
C GLY A 139 3.45 16.34 -19.13
N THR A 140 2.91 16.70 -17.97
CA THR A 140 3.30 17.86 -17.17
C THR A 140 3.67 17.45 -15.75
N GLN A 141 4.52 18.25 -15.11
CA GLN A 141 4.92 18.06 -13.71
C GLN A 141 4.07 18.98 -12.82
N PRO A 142 3.53 18.52 -11.67
CA PRO A 142 2.70 19.35 -10.81
C PRO A 142 3.52 20.45 -10.12
N ASP A 143 2.97 21.65 -9.96
CA ASP A 143 3.65 22.73 -9.23
C ASP A 143 3.78 22.44 -7.72
N ILE A 144 2.81 21.70 -7.17
CA ILE A 144 2.72 21.42 -5.73
C ILE A 144 2.45 19.93 -5.52
N LEU A 145 3.33 19.28 -4.77
CA LEU A 145 3.16 17.93 -4.25
C LEU A 145 2.90 17.99 -2.74
N ILE A 146 1.86 17.30 -2.25
CA ILE A 146 1.51 17.27 -0.82
C ILE A 146 1.82 15.87 -0.30
N ALA A 147 2.69 15.80 0.71
CA ALA A 147 3.13 14.52 1.26
C ALA A 147 3.05 14.46 2.79
N ASP A 148 3.31 13.25 3.30
CA ASP A 148 3.32 12.94 4.71
C ASP A 148 4.56 13.50 5.41
N ARG A 149 4.51 13.63 6.75
CA ARG A 149 5.67 14.07 7.55
C ARG A 149 6.89 13.14 7.44
N GLY A 150 6.69 11.91 6.93
CA GLY A 150 7.75 10.95 6.65
C GLY A 150 8.66 11.36 5.50
N TYR A 151 8.16 12.18 4.57
CA TYR A 151 8.92 12.72 3.44
C TYR A 151 9.75 13.92 3.90
N ARG A 152 10.87 13.65 4.55
CA ARG A 152 11.86 14.69 4.92
C ARG A 152 12.96 14.75 3.86
N GLY A 153 13.68 15.86 3.84
CA GLY A 153 14.76 16.11 2.90
C GLY A 153 14.44 17.30 1.99
N GLU A 154 14.86 17.18 0.74
CA GLU A 154 14.67 18.18 -0.31
C GLU A 154 13.18 18.54 -0.49
N LYS A 155 12.92 19.84 -0.62
CA LYS A 155 11.56 20.36 -0.76
C LYS A 155 11.25 20.83 -2.17
N ASP A 156 12.26 21.09 -2.98
CA ASP A 156 12.09 21.69 -4.30
C ASP A 156 12.67 20.73 -5.35
N PHE A 157 11.81 20.21 -6.22
CA PHE A 157 12.14 19.25 -7.26
C PHE A 157 11.95 19.91 -8.62
N GLY A 158 12.87 20.81 -8.96
CA GLY A 158 12.79 21.66 -10.14
C GLY A 158 11.60 22.61 -10.07
N LYS A 159 10.52 22.32 -10.83
CA LYS A 159 9.29 23.13 -10.85
C LYS A 159 8.29 22.74 -9.75
N THR A 160 8.49 21.60 -9.08
CA THR A 160 7.56 21.10 -8.06
C THR A 160 8.04 21.46 -6.66
N GLN A 161 7.16 22.05 -5.86
CA GLN A 161 7.36 22.21 -4.44
C GLN A 161 6.67 21.10 -3.63
N LEU A 162 7.43 20.42 -2.79
CA LEU A 162 6.97 19.43 -1.82
C LEU A 162 6.54 20.11 -0.52
N LEU A 163 5.25 20.04 -0.23
CA LEU A 163 4.66 20.55 1.00
C LEU A 163 4.38 19.41 1.98
N THR A 164 5.07 19.45 3.13
CA THR A 164 4.79 18.59 4.28
C THR A 164 4.28 19.42 5.46
N PRO A 165 3.44 18.86 6.35
CA PRO A 165 2.88 19.65 7.44
C PRO A 165 3.90 19.90 8.53
N SER A 166 4.36 21.14 8.62
CA SER A 166 5.16 21.70 9.70
C SER A 166 4.28 22.28 10.81
N ARG A 167 4.89 22.59 11.96
CA ARG A 167 4.25 23.47 12.94
C ARG A 167 4.15 24.87 12.32
N PRO A 168 3.00 25.57 12.45
CA PRO A 168 2.90 26.97 12.04
C PRO A 168 3.91 27.80 12.82
N SER A 169 4.53 28.79 12.17
CA SER A 169 5.37 29.75 12.88
C SER A 169 4.51 30.61 13.79
N PRO A 170 5.00 31.07 14.96
CA PRO A 170 4.32 32.09 15.77
C PRO A 170 3.94 33.31 14.92
N ASP A 171 4.85 33.72 14.03
CA ASP A 171 4.71 34.90 13.14
C ASP A 171 3.83 34.65 11.91
N ASP A 172 3.34 33.43 11.70
CA ASP A 172 2.43 33.17 10.58
C ASP A 172 1.11 33.92 10.79
N THR A 173 0.75 34.77 9.83
CA THR A 173 -0.56 35.42 9.77
C THR A 173 -1.69 34.39 9.79
N GLU A 174 -2.83 34.71 10.40
CA GLU A 174 -4.02 33.84 10.42
C GLU A 174 -4.45 33.37 9.02
N TYR A 175 -4.29 34.23 8.00
CA TYR A 175 -4.51 33.85 6.61
C TYR A 175 -3.62 32.68 6.16
N LYS A 176 -2.31 32.73 6.45
CA LYS A 176 -1.35 31.66 6.11
C LYS A 176 -1.67 30.38 6.87
N LYS A 177 -1.98 30.48 8.18
CA LYS A 177 -2.42 29.36 9.01
C LYS A 177 -3.66 28.69 8.42
N ARG A 178 -4.69 29.47 8.07
CA ARG A 178 -5.92 28.96 7.44
C ARG A 178 -5.67 28.30 6.09
N LYS A 179 -4.82 28.89 5.25
CA LYS A 179 -4.44 28.34 3.94
C LYS A 179 -3.74 26.99 4.10
N GLN A 180 -2.78 26.87 5.01
CA GLN A 180 -2.11 25.60 5.33
C GLN A 180 -3.11 24.55 5.83
N ARG A 181 -3.97 24.90 6.80
CA ARG A 181 -5.02 23.99 7.29
C ARG A 181 -5.92 23.50 6.15
N LYS A 182 -6.39 24.39 5.26
CA LYS A 182 -7.24 24.01 4.11
C LYS A 182 -6.51 23.09 3.12
N ARG A 183 -5.21 23.30 2.88
CA ARG A 183 -4.40 22.40 2.03
C ARG A 183 -4.26 21.01 2.64
N PHE A 184 -3.93 20.90 3.92
CA PHE A 184 -3.68 19.62 4.58
C PHE A 184 -4.94 18.89 5.07
N ARG A 185 -6.10 19.56 5.22
CA ARG A 185 -7.37 18.91 5.63
C ARG A 185 -7.81 17.80 4.68
N LYS A 186 -7.54 17.94 3.38
CA LYS A 186 -7.87 16.92 2.36
C LYS A 186 -6.86 15.77 2.29
N ARG A 187 -5.72 15.85 3.00
CA ARG A 187 -4.69 14.79 3.08
C ARG A 187 -5.23 13.52 3.74
N ALA A 188 -6.13 13.63 4.72
CA ALA A 188 -6.82 12.48 5.32
C ALA A 188 -7.49 11.57 4.26
N GLY A 189 -7.82 12.14 3.08
CA GLY A 189 -8.35 11.37 1.97
C GLY A 189 -7.37 10.38 1.33
N ILE A 190 -6.04 10.53 1.46
CA ILE A 190 -5.09 9.57 0.89
C ILE A 190 -5.02 8.29 1.71
N GLU A 191 -5.04 8.38 3.03
CA GLU A 191 -5.12 7.22 3.92
C GLU A 191 -6.42 6.46 3.70
N ALA A 192 -7.54 7.18 3.58
CA ALA A 192 -8.83 6.59 3.22
C ALA A 192 -8.75 5.90 1.85
N THR A 193 -8.13 6.53 0.85
CA THR A 193 -7.96 5.93 -0.48
C THR A 193 -7.12 4.64 -0.41
N ILE A 194 -6.00 4.65 0.33
CA ILE A 194 -5.16 3.46 0.53
C ILE A 194 -5.93 2.36 1.28
N SER A 195 -6.74 2.73 2.27
CA SER A 195 -7.61 1.77 2.97
C SER A 195 -8.58 1.11 1.99
N HIS A 196 -9.29 1.91 1.18
CA HIS A 196 -10.18 1.39 0.15
C HIS A 196 -9.43 0.51 -0.86
N LEU A 197 -8.24 0.93 -1.33
CA LEU A 197 -7.43 0.10 -2.22
C LEU A 197 -7.14 -1.27 -1.59
N LYS A 198 -6.80 -1.30 -0.30
CA LYS A 198 -6.49 -2.55 0.40
C LYS A 198 -7.72 -3.44 0.61
N GLN A 199 -8.85 -2.86 0.98
CA GLN A 199 -10.08 -3.58 1.33
C GLN A 199 -10.91 -3.96 0.10
N ASP A 200 -11.18 -2.99 -0.77
CA ASP A 200 -12.14 -3.14 -1.87
C ASP A 200 -11.48 -3.56 -3.19
N PHE A 201 -10.20 -3.21 -3.39
CA PHE A 201 -9.50 -3.38 -4.68
C PHE A 201 -8.30 -4.33 -4.61
N ARG A 202 -8.26 -5.19 -3.57
CA ARG A 202 -7.27 -6.28 -3.41
C ARG A 202 -5.80 -5.83 -3.33
N LEU A 203 -5.51 -4.55 -3.07
CA LEU A 203 -4.13 -4.09 -2.83
C LEU A 203 -3.53 -4.70 -1.54
N GLY A 204 -4.37 -5.21 -0.63
CA GLY A 204 -3.93 -5.76 0.64
C GLY A 204 -3.09 -7.03 0.53
N ARG A 205 -3.16 -7.76 -0.60
CA ARG A 205 -2.39 -8.97 -0.87
C ARG A 205 -2.16 -9.13 -2.37
N CYS A 206 -0.90 -9.27 -2.77
CA CYS A 206 -0.54 -9.63 -4.14
C CYS A 206 -0.64 -11.15 -4.33
N PHE A 207 -1.25 -11.58 -5.43
CA PHE A 207 -1.31 -12.99 -5.86
C PHE A 207 -0.46 -13.25 -7.10
N LEU A 208 0.12 -12.20 -7.69
CA LEU A 208 1.00 -12.28 -8.83
C LEU A 208 2.44 -12.45 -8.34
N LYS A 209 3.26 -13.15 -9.12
CA LYS A 209 4.62 -13.53 -8.75
C LYS A 209 5.63 -12.45 -9.12
N GLY A 210 6.60 -12.21 -8.24
CA GLY A 210 7.72 -11.30 -8.49
C GLY A 210 7.37 -9.81 -8.51
N GLU A 211 8.39 -8.97 -8.64
CA GLU A 211 8.26 -7.50 -8.63
C GLU A 211 7.34 -6.96 -9.73
N ILE A 212 7.38 -7.59 -10.91
CA ILE A 212 6.48 -7.26 -12.02
C ILE A 212 5.03 -7.52 -11.62
N GLY A 213 4.77 -8.66 -10.97
CA GLY A 213 3.45 -9.00 -10.44
C GLY A 213 2.96 -7.97 -9.41
N ASP A 214 3.84 -7.52 -8.52
CA ASP A 214 3.51 -6.46 -7.56
C ASP A 214 3.12 -5.16 -8.27
N GLN A 215 3.88 -4.73 -9.29
CA GLN A 215 3.59 -3.51 -10.05
C GLN A 215 2.26 -3.63 -10.80
N ILE A 216 1.98 -4.78 -11.41
CA ILE A 216 0.71 -5.05 -12.10
C ILE A 216 -0.44 -4.96 -11.09
N ASN A 217 -0.33 -5.63 -9.93
CA ASN A 217 -1.38 -5.61 -8.91
C ASN A 217 -1.69 -4.17 -8.44
N VAL A 218 -0.66 -3.39 -8.12
CA VAL A 218 -0.81 -1.98 -7.72
C VAL A 218 -1.51 -1.14 -8.79
N THR A 219 -1.12 -1.33 -10.05
CA THR A 219 -1.65 -0.60 -11.19
C THR A 219 -3.13 -0.96 -11.42
N LEU A 220 -3.45 -2.26 -11.43
CA LEU A 220 -4.82 -2.75 -11.63
C LEU A 220 -5.75 -2.36 -10.47
N SER A 221 -5.29 -2.46 -9.22
CA SER A 221 -6.05 -1.97 -8.06
C SER A 221 -6.38 -0.49 -8.18
N SER A 222 -5.41 0.31 -8.64
CA SER A 222 -5.58 1.75 -8.83
C SER A 222 -6.52 2.08 -10.00
N ALA A 223 -6.40 1.35 -11.12
CA ALA A 223 -7.29 1.47 -12.26
C ALA A 223 -8.74 1.11 -11.89
N ALA A 224 -8.95 -0.01 -11.20
CA ALA A 224 -10.26 -0.43 -10.72
C ALA A 224 -10.89 0.62 -9.78
N HIS A 225 -10.10 1.24 -8.91
CA HIS A 225 -10.55 2.35 -8.06
C HIS A 225 -11.03 3.55 -8.88
N ASN A 226 -10.26 3.94 -9.89
CA ASN A 226 -10.64 5.02 -10.79
C ASN A 226 -11.90 4.67 -11.59
N LEU A 227 -11.99 3.47 -12.16
CA LEU A 227 -13.16 3.01 -12.91
C LEU A 227 -14.43 3.04 -12.05
N ARG A 228 -14.39 2.55 -10.80
CA ARG A 228 -15.54 2.63 -9.87
C ARG A 228 -16.00 4.07 -9.66
N LYS A 229 -15.06 5.03 -9.55
CA LYS A 229 -15.39 6.45 -9.44
C LYS A 229 -16.04 7.00 -10.71
N TRP A 230 -15.49 6.67 -11.86
CA TRP A 230 -16.03 7.09 -13.15
C TRP A 230 -17.44 6.55 -13.38
N ILE A 231 -17.68 5.27 -13.09
CA ILE A 231 -19.00 4.65 -13.17
C ILE A 231 -19.99 5.37 -12.24
N ARG A 232 -19.62 5.61 -10.98
CA ARG A 232 -20.50 6.34 -10.03
C ARG A 232 -20.85 7.74 -10.53
N PHE A 233 -19.86 8.49 -11.01
CA PHE A 233 -20.09 9.82 -11.56
C PHE A 233 -21.03 9.80 -12.76
N ARG A 234 -20.87 8.83 -13.68
CA ARG A 234 -21.75 8.68 -14.84
C ARG A 234 -23.17 8.26 -14.45
N LEU A 235 -23.31 7.35 -13.49
CA LEU A 235 -24.62 6.92 -12.98
C LEU A 235 -25.35 8.07 -12.28
N GLU A 236 -24.66 8.86 -11.46
CA GLU A 236 -25.25 10.05 -10.82
C GLU A 236 -25.76 11.05 -11.87
N LEU A 237 -24.97 11.31 -12.92
CA LEU A 237 -25.40 12.17 -14.02
C LEU A 237 -26.62 11.60 -14.75
N PHE A 238 -26.63 10.30 -15.02
CA PHE A 238 -27.75 9.62 -15.68
C PHE A 238 -29.03 9.71 -14.84
N PHE A 239 -28.99 9.36 -13.56
CA PHE A 239 -30.15 9.43 -12.68
C PHE A 239 -30.64 10.88 -12.48
N ASN A 240 -29.74 11.85 -12.38
CA ASN A 240 -30.12 13.26 -12.31
C ASN A 240 -30.81 13.74 -13.60
N LEU A 241 -30.34 13.28 -14.76
CA LEU A 241 -30.97 13.58 -16.04
C LEU A 241 -32.37 12.97 -16.10
N VAL A 242 -32.50 11.68 -15.80
CA VAL A 242 -33.79 10.96 -15.78
C VAL A 242 -34.77 11.60 -14.80
N TYR A 243 -34.33 11.94 -13.60
CA TYR A 243 -35.15 12.61 -12.58
C TYR A 243 -35.61 13.99 -13.05
N LYS A 244 -34.73 14.78 -13.66
CA LYS A 244 -35.07 16.09 -14.20
C LYS A 244 -36.05 15.99 -15.37
N THR A 245 -35.87 15.02 -16.28
CA THR A 245 -36.81 14.79 -17.38
C THR A 245 -38.16 14.31 -16.88
N HIS A 246 -38.21 13.41 -15.89
CA HIS A 246 -39.45 12.95 -15.29
C HIS A 246 -40.18 14.10 -14.59
N ASN A 247 -39.49 14.88 -13.74
CA ASN A 247 -40.12 16.03 -13.12
C ASN A 247 -40.62 17.04 -14.15
N ASN A 248 -39.84 17.40 -15.17
CA ASN A 248 -40.30 18.32 -16.21
C ASN A 248 -41.48 17.78 -17.05
N MET A 249 -41.64 16.46 -17.18
CA MET A 249 -42.75 15.83 -17.89
C MET A 249 -44.00 15.70 -17.02
N PHE A 250 -43.83 15.63 -15.69
CA PHE A 250 -44.89 15.46 -14.70
C PHE A 250 -45.10 16.71 -13.80
N CYS A 251 -44.66 17.90 -14.23
CA CYS A 251 -45.00 19.18 -13.60
C CYS A 251 -46.48 19.56 -13.87
N GLY A 252 -47.40 18.74 -13.37
CA GLY A 252 -48.74 19.12 -12.93
C GLY A 252 -48.81 18.81 -11.44
N ASN A 253 -49.18 19.80 -10.62
CA ASN A 253 -49.24 19.79 -9.16
C ASN A 253 -49.45 18.42 -8.51
N PHE A 254 -48.38 17.85 -7.94
CA PHE A 254 -48.55 16.84 -6.90
C PHE A 254 -47.46 16.96 -5.82
N ASN A 255 -47.91 17.33 -4.61
CA ASN A 255 -47.14 17.19 -3.37
C ASN A 255 -46.99 15.69 -3.05
N TYR A 256 -45.91 15.06 -3.49
CA TYR A 256 -45.51 13.75 -2.99
C TYR A 256 -44.13 13.81 -2.33
N TYR A 257 -44.08 13.43 -1.06
CA TYR A 257 -42.84 13.13 -0.35
C TYR A 257 -42.63 11.63 -0.37
N THR A 258 -41.63 11.15 -1.11
CA THR A 258 -41.22 9.74 -1.08
C THR A 258 -40.14 9.54 -0.02
N VAL A 259 -40.46 8.79 1.03
CA VAL A 259 -39.49 8.26 1.99
C VAL A 259 -39.00 6.91 1.48
N THR A 260 -37.70 6.79 1.20
CA THR A 260 -37.06 5.52 0.85
C THR A 260 -36.09 5.09 1.95
N LEU A 261 -36.37 3.94 2.58
CA LEU A 261 -35.41 3.21 3.41
C LEU A 261 -34.48 2.41 2.49
N LEU A 262 -33.20 2.80 2.44
CA LEU A 262 -32.15 2.02 1.79
C LEU A 262 -31.66 0.95 2.77
N SER A 263 -31.79 -0.32 2.39
CA SER A 263 -31.15 -1.41 3.11
C SER A 263 -29.63 -1.25 2.99
N LYS A 264 -28.98 -1.22 4.16
CA LYS A 264 -27.53 -1.15 4.26
C LYS A 264 -27.00 -2.56 4.02
N THR A 265 -26.48 -2.85 2.83
CA THR A 265 -25.69 -4.08 2.63
C THR A 265 -24.38 -3.90 3.38
N VAL A 266 -24.34 -4.46 4.59
CA VAL A 266 -23.12 -4.57 5.39
C VAL A 266 -22.37 -5.80 4.88
N PHE A 267 -21.22 -5.57 4.25
CA PHE A 267 -20.16 -6.58 4.08
C PHE A 267 -18.91 -6.10 4.81
#